data_AF-X1AMW9-F1
#
_entry.id   AF-X1AMW9-F1
#
_cell.length_a   1.000
_cell.length_b   1.000
_cell.length_c   1.000
_cell.angle_alpha   90.00
_cell.angle_beta   90.00
_cell.angle_gamma   90.00
#
_symmetry.space_group_name_H-M   'P 1'
#
loop_
_entity.id
_entity.type
_entity.pdbx_description
1 polymer ?
#
loop_
_entity_poly.entity_id
_entity_poly.type
_entity_poly.pdbx_seq_one_letter_code
_entity_poly.pdbx_strand_id
1 'polypeptide(L)'
;MNWIHKVTTMRHAMYGEKMGADAIILTGLEGAGFKNPKQNTFLINMVNADRILKLPLIASGGISNGKGMLMALISGAQAVHLCTAFLATTESPIPDSWKQRIIDTDCFDPNIIKKVCQFDLDTRKINDLSLAAGTVNKIISAEELVNNIINEAEKILKNLGFQEDIINFIQ
;
A
#
# COMPACT_ATOMS: atom_id res chain seq x y z
N MET A 1 -3.48 -12.99 21.78
CA MET A 1 -3.35 -11.60 21.31
C MET A 1 -3.03 -11.70 19.84
N ASN A 2 -3.77 -11.01 18.98
CA ASN A 2 -3.52 -11.05 17.54
C ASN A 2 -2.35 -10.09 17.21
N TRP A 3 -1.37 -10.56 16.44
CA TRP A 3 -0.17 -9.84 16.04
C TRP A 3 -0.03 -9.79 14.52
N ILE A 4 -0.05 -8.57 13.97
CA ILE A 4 0.24 -8.32 12.56
C ILE A 4 1.66 -7.78 12.45
N HIS A 5 2.54 -8.47 11.72
CA HIS A 5 3.94 -8.08 11.58
C HIS A 5 4.18 -7.35 10.25
N LYS A 6 4.53 -6.06 10.32
CA LYS A 6 4.86 -5.26 9.13
C LYS A 6 6.33 -5.36 8.78
N VAL A 7 6.61 -5.65 7.52
CA VAL A 7 7.95 -5.88 7.00
C VAL A 7 8.12 -5.36 5.59
N THR A 8 9.37 -5.09 5.20
CA THR A 8 9.75 -4.65 3.85
C THR A 8 10.47 -5.72 3.05
N THR A 9 10.79 -6.87 3.66
CA THR A 9 11.48 -7.97 2.97
C THR A 9 10.78 -9.30 3.24
N MET A 10 10.78 -10.17 2.24
CA MET A 10 10.26 -11.53 2.33
C MET A 10 10.95 -12.35 3.43
N ARG A 11 12.26 -12.13 3.63
CA ARG A 11 13.01 -12.80 4.69
C ARG A 11 12.49 -12.42 6.09
N HIS A 12 12.17 -11.15 6.30
CA HIS A 12 11.58 -10.71 7.56
C HIS A 12 10.14 -11.23 7.69
N ALA A 13 9.38 -11.34 6.59
CA ALA A 13 8.06 -11.96 6.60
C ALA A 13 8.12 -13.42 7.08
N MET A 14 9.02 -14.23 6.51
CA MET A 14 9.24 -15.62 6.91
C MET A 14 9.66 -15.73 8.38
N TYR A 15 10.45 -14.77 8.87
CA TYR A 15 10.83 -14.73 10.28
C TYR A 15 9.63 -14.39 11.17
N GLY A 16 8.81 -13.40 10.79
CA GLY A 16 7.57 -13.06 11.50
C GLY A 16 6.62 -14.25 11.58
N GLU A 17 6.43 -14.98 10.48
CA GLU A 17 5.66 -16.23 10.45
C GLU A 17 6.23 -17.27 11.43
N LYS A 18 7.55 -17.51 11.38
CA LYS A 18 8.22 -18.44 12.31
C LYS A 18 8.04 -18.05 13.78
N MET A 19 7.94 -16.75 14.08
CA MET A 19 7.75 -16.24 15.45
C MET A 19 6.28 -16.26 15.90
N GLY A 20 5.35 -16.67 15.03
CA GLY A 20 3.94 -16.79 15.36
C GLY A 20 3.13 -15.50 15.14
N ALA A 21 3.47 -14.71 14.11
CA ALA A 21 2.56 -13.66 13.64
C ALA A 21 1.25 -14.29 13.11
N ASP A 22 0.13 -13.56 13.23
CA ASP A 22 -1.16 -13.98 12.70
C ASP A 22 -1.39 -13.51 11.26
N ALA A 23 -0.71 -12.42 10.86
CA ALA A 23 -0.71 -11.90 9.50
C ALA A 23 0.55 -11.09 9.22
N ILE A 24 0.87 -10.93 7.92
CA ILE A 24 2.03 -10.16 7.46
C ILE A 24 1.56 -8.95 6.65
N ILE A 25 2.02 -7.75 7.01
CA ILE A 25 1.97 -6.61 6.09
C ILE A 25 3.29 -6.58 5.32
N LEU A 26 3.25 -6.84 4.01
CA LEU A 26 4.43 -6.79 3.16
C LEU A 26 4.42 -5.51 2.32
N THR A 27 5.34 -4.60 2.64
CA THR A 27 5.45 -3.30 1.96
C THR A 27 6.40 -3.38 0.76
N GLY A 28 5.88 -3.12 -0.44
CA GLY A 28 6.65 -2.94 -1.67
C GLY A 28 7.54 -1.70 -1.65
N LEU A 29 8.55 -1.70 -2.52
CA LEU A 29 9.51 -0.61 -2.68
C LEU A 29 8.85 0.76 -2.85
N GLU A 30 7.64 0.81 -3.38
CA GLU A 30 6.86 2.00 -3.68
C GLU A 30 6.40 2.76 -2.42
N GLY A 31 6.37 2.11 -1.24
CA GLY A 31 5.90 2.70 0.02
C GLY A 31 6.76 3.86 0.55
N ALA A 32 6.32 4.52 1.62
CA ALA A 32 7.12 5.52 2.34
C ALA A 32 7.88 4.90 3.53
N GLY A 33 8.73 5.68 4.20
CA GLY A 33 9.42 5.26 5.43
C GLY A 33 10.73 4.51 5.20
N PHE A 34 11.17 3.75 6.21
CA PHE A 34 12.46 3.07 6.21
C PHE A 34 12.58 2.04 5.08
N LYS A 35 13.61 2.21 4.26
CA LYS A 35 13.91 1.33 3.15
C LYS A 35 14.93 0.28 3.54
N ASN A 36 14.76 -0.92 2.97
CA ASN A 36 15.76 -1.96 3.04
C ASN A 36 16.34 -2.19 1.64
N PRO A 37 17.67 -2.22 1.45
CA PRO A 37 18.28 -2.47 0.14
C PRO A 37 17.87 -3.80 -0.51
N LYS A 38 17.33 -4.74 0.27
CA LYS A 38 16.81 -6.05 -0.18
C LYS A 38 15.29 -6.06 -0.36
N GLN A 39 14.66 -4.89 -0.36
CA GLN A 39 13.21 -4.74 -0.58
C GLN A 39 12.91 -4.91 -2.07
N ASN A 40 11.92 -5.75 -2.37
CA ASN A 40 11.39 -5.91 -3.72
C ASN A 40 10.25 -4.91 -3.98
N THR A 41 9.95 -4.69 -5.26
CA THR A 41 8.77 -3.93 -5.70
C THR A 41 7.47 -4.63 -5.28
N PHE A 42 6.38 -3.89 -5.26
CA PHE A 42 5.04 -4.38 -4.96
C PHE A 42 4.69 -5.60 -5.81
N LEU A 43 4.86 -5.49 -7.13
CA LEU A 43 4.54 -6.59 -8.06
C LEU A 43 5.33 -7.86 -7.73
N ILE A 44 6.65 -7.74 -7.57
CA ILE A 44 7.51 -8.89 -7.27
C ILE A 44 7.18 -9.50 -5.91
N ASN A 45 6.80 -8.67 -4.94
CA ASN A 45 6.32 -9.15 -3.65
C ASN A 45 5.05 -9.98 -3.80
N MET A 46 4.03 -9.44 -4.48
CA MET A 46 2.73 -10.09 -4.61
C MET A 46 2.82 -11.41 -5.38
N VAL A 47 3.49 -11.45 -6.54
CA VAL A 47 3.55 -12.68 -7.36
C VAL A 47 4.38 -13.82 -6.74
N ASN A 48 5.18 -13.53 -5.71
CA ASN A 48 5.98 -14.53 -5.02
C ASN A 48 5.44 -14.88 -3.63
N ALA A 49 4.51 -14.10 -3.06
CA ALA A 49 4.12 -14.20 -1.65
C ALA A 49 3.56 -15.58 -1.29
N ASP A 50 2.68 -16.14 -2.11
CA ASP A 50 2.06 -17.45 -1.84
C ASP A 50 3.06 -18.62 -1.86
N ARG A 51 4.21 -18.45 -2.53
CA ARG A 51 5.28 -19.45 -2.52
C ARG A 51 6.08 -19.45 -1.23
N ILE A 52 6.07 -18.35 -0.47
CA ILE A 52 6.99 -18.11 0.65
C ILE A 52 6.29 -17.94 1.99
N LEU A 53 5.00 -17.59 2.00
CA LEU A 53 4.21 -17.33 3.20
C LEU A 53 2.94 -18.17 3.15
N LYS A 54 2.50 -18.63 4.32
CA LYS A 54 1.24 -19.34 4.53
C LYS A 54 0.23 -18.50 5.33
N LEU A 55 0.72 -17.50 6.05
CA LEU A 55 -0.13 -16.55 6.77
C LEU A 55 -0.89 -15.61 5.83
N PRO A 56 -2.04 -15.07 6.28
CA PRO A 56 -2.71 -13.97 5.61
C PRO A 56 -1.75 -12.81 5.30
N LEU A 57 -1.80 -12.34 4.06
CA LEU A 57 -1.00 -11.27 3.52
C LEU A 57 -1.83 -10.00 3.38
N ILE A 58 -1.29 -8.91 3.91
CA ILE A 58 -1.80 -7.56 3.73
C ILE A 58 -0.81 -6.81 2.83
N ALA A 59 -1.24 -6.48 1.62
CA ALA A 59 -0.39 -5.82 0.64
C ALA A 59 -0.21 -4.33 0.98
N SER A 60 1.00 -3.79 0.83
CA SER A 60 1.27 -2.39 1.15
C SER A 60 2.30 -1.76 0.21
N GLY A 61 2.23 -0.44 0.04
CA GLY A 61 3.17 0.34 -0.78
C GLY A 61 2.61 0.63 -2.17
N GLY A 62 2.52 1.91 -2.53
CA GLY A 62 2.06 2.35 -3.85
C GLY A 62 0.54 2.28 -4.10
N ILE A 63 -0.24 1.85 -3.11
CA ILE A 63 -1.70 1.70 -3.25
C ILE A 63 -2.43 2.95 -2.74
N SER A 64 -3.32 3.51 -3.55
CA SER A 64 -4.22 4.61 -3.16
C SER A 64 -5.62 4.58 -3.79
N ASN A 65 -5.91 3.59 -4.64
CA ASN A 65 -7.12 3.55 -5.47
C ASN A 65 -7.64 2.11 -5.65
N GLY A 66 -8.82 1.95 -6.26
CA GLY A 66 -9.47 0.66 -6.46
C GLY A 66 -8.68 -0.29 -7.36
N LYS A 67 -7.96 0.25 -8.37
CA LYS A 67 -7.08 -0.57 -9.24
C LYS A 67 -5.96 -1.22 -8.45
N GLY A 68 -5.26 -0.45 -7.63
CA GLY A 68 -4.18 -0.97 -6.78
C GLY A 68 -4.69 -1.98 -5.77
N MET A 69 -5.89 -1.76 -5.22
CA MET A 69 -6.56 -2.72 -4.35
C MET A 69 -6.85 -4.03 -5.09
N LEU A 70 -7.48 -3.98 -6.27
CA LEU A 70 -7.77 -5.18 -7.05
C LEU A 70 -6.51 -5.96 -7.43
N MET A 71 -5.44 -5.27 -7.84
CA MET A 71 -4.17 -5.93 -8.15
C MET A 71 -3.63 -6.72 -6.95
N ALA A 72 -3.73 -6.15 -5.74
CA ALA A 72 -3.33 -6.84 -4.51
C ALA A 72 -4.19 -8.09 -4.26
N LEU A 73 -5.51 -7.93 -4.29
CA LEU A 73 -6.46 -8.98 -3.96
C LEU A 73 -6.39 -10.15 -4.97
N ILE A 74 -6.32 -9.84 -6.27
CA ILE A 74 -6.16 -10.85 -7.34
C ILE A 74 -4.84 -11.62 -7.19
N SER A 75 -3.81 -10.98 -6.64
CA SER A 75 -2.51 -11.62 -6.40
C SER A 75 -2.45 -12.43 -5.11
N GLY A 76 -3.58 -12.64 -4.41
CA GLY A 76 -3.68 -13.50 -3.22
C GLY A 76 -3.68 -12.76 -1.88
N ALA A 77 -3.53 -11.44 -1.84
CA ALA A 77 -3.62 -10.69 -0.59
C ALA A 77 -5.07 -10.64 -0.07
N GLN A 78 -5.25 -10.71 1.25
CA GLN A 78 -6.58 -10.64 1.90
C GLN A 78 -6.99 -9.21 2.23
N ALA A 79 -6.04 -8.27 2.27
CA ALA A 79 -6.31 -6.86 2.52
C ALA A 79 -5.22 -5.96 1.93
N VAL A 80 -5.50 -4.66 1.93
CA VAL A 80 -4.51 -3.62 1.59
C VAL A 80 -4.26 -2.70 2.78
N HIS A 81 -3.02 -2.27 2.93
CA HIS A 81 -2.58 -1.29 3.92
C HIS A 81 -2.15 0.00 3.23
N LEU A 82 -2.99 1.02 3.40
CA LEU A 82 -2.90 2.35 2.80
C LEU A 82 -2.27 3.33 3.80
N CYS A 83 -1.33 4.16 3.37
CA CYS A 83 -0.71 5.19 4.23
C CYS A 83 -0.80 6.58 3.61
N THR A 84 -0.09 6.83 2.51
CA THR A 84 -0.03 8.17 1.89
C THR A 84 -1.42 8.71 1.52
N ALA A 85 -2.34 7.85 1.08
CA ALA A 85 -3.72 8.24 0.82
C ALA A 85 -4.45 8.69 2.10
N PHE A 86 -4.30 7.95 3.20
CA PHE A 86 -4.89 8.32 4.50
C PHE A 86 -4.24 9.57 5.10
N LEU A 87 -2.97 9.83 4.82
CA LEU A 87 -2.32 11.08 5.25
C LEU A 87 -2.99 12.31 4.62
N ALA A 88 -3.51 12.18 3.40
CA ALA A 88 -4.22 13.24 2.69
C ALA A 88 -5.73 13.30 3.02
N THR A 89 -6.20 12.72 4.13
CA THR A 89 -7.61 12.85 4.53
C THR A 89 -7.86 14.03 5.46
N THR A 90 -9.13 14.44 5.59
CA THR A 90 -9.52 15.54 6.48
C THR A 90 -9.24 15.22 7.95
N GLU A 91 -9.40 13.97 8.37
CA GLU A 91 -9.18 13.50 9.75
C GLU A 91 -7.71 13.33 10.10
N SER A 92 -6.83 13.24 9.11
CA SER A 92 -5.38 13.16 9.32
C SER A 92 -4.89 14.38 10.11
N PRO A 93 -4.15 14.20 11.22
CA PRO A 93 -3.71 15.30 12.07
C PRO A 93 -2.47 16.03 11.52
N ILE A 94 -1.98 15.65 10.34
CA ILE A 94 -0.81 16.31 9.74
C ILE A 94 -1.18 17.72 9.25
N PRO A 95 -0.21 18.65 9.17
CA PRO A 95 -0.49 20.01 8.68
C PRO A 95 -1.06 20.01 7.26
N ASP A 96 -1.97 20.94 6.96
CA ASP A 96 -2.59 21.03 5.63
C ASP A 96 -1.56 21.26 4.51
N SER A 97 -0.46 21.96 4.80
CA SER A 97 0.65 22.12 3.86
C SER A 97 1.27 20.77 3.44
N TRP A 98 1.28 19.79 4.34
CA TRP A 98 1.74 18.43 4.03
C TRP A 98 0.71 17.65 3.21
N LYS A 99 -0.58 17.79 3.52
CA LYS A 99 -1.66 17.22 2.70
C LYS A 99 -1.61 17.78 1.28
N GLN A 100 -1.42 19.09 1.15
CA GLN A 100 -1.29 19.78 -0.13
C GLN A 100 -0.07 19.30 -0.92
N ARG A 101 1.08 19.15 -0.25
CA ARG A 101 2.29 18.55 -0.86
C ARG A 101 2.04 17.15 -1.41
N ILE A 102 1.24 16.32 -0.74
CA ILE A 102 0.88 14.98 -1.24
C ILE A 102 0.09 15.09 -2.54
N ILE A 103 -0.92 15.96 -2.61
CA ILE A 103 -1.80 16.04 -3.80
C ILE A 103 -1.16 16.78 -4.98
N ASP A 104 -0.21 17.68 -4.72
CA ASP A 104 0.54 18.41 -5.75
C ASP A 104 1.69 17.59 -6.34
N THR A 105 1.98 16.44 -5.74
CA THR A 105 3.05 15.55 -6.21
C THR A 105 2.63 14.83 -7.47
N ASP A 106 3.42 14.95 -8.54
CA ASP A 106 3.27 14.16 -9.76
C ASP A 106 3.96 12.79 -9.63
N CYS A 107 3.37 11.76 -10.23
CA CYS A 107 3.99 10.46 -10.43
C CYS A 107 5.30 10.51 -11.22
N PHE A 108 5.55 11.59 -11.98
CA PHE A 108 6.79 11.82 -12.71
C PHE A 108 7.86 12.59 -11.93
N ASP A 109 7.65 12.95 -10.65
CA ASP A 109 8.65 13.69 -9.88
C ASP A 109 9.95 12.86 -9.72
N PRO A 110 11.06 13.28 -10.35
CA PRO A 110 12.31 12.54 -10.29
C PRO A 110 12.91 12.50 -8.89
N ASN A 111 12.60 13.46 -8.02
CA ASN A 111 13.10 13.48 -6.65
C ASN A 111 12.47 12.38 -5.80
N ILE A 112 11.19 12.10 -6.00
CA ILE A 112 10.49 11.02 -5.30
C ILE A 112 10.96 9.67 -5.82
N ILE A 113 11.08 9.52 -7.14
CA ILE A 113 11.62 8.31 -7.75
C ILE A 113 13.03 8.03 -7.22
N LYS A 114 13.91 9.04 -7.16
CA LYS A 114 15.27 8.88 -6.59
C LYS A 114 15.22 8.45 -5.13
N LYS A 115 14.44 9.16 -4.30
CA LYS A 115 14.30 8.85 -2.87
C LYS A 115 13.80 7.42 -2.62
N VAL A 116 12.81 6.99 -3.39
CA VAL A 116 12.18 5.68 -3.23
C VAL A 116 13.03 4.55 -3.83
N CYS A 117 13.55 4.73 -5.05
CA CYS A 117 14.22 3.67 -5.82
C CYS A 117 15.75 3.64 -5.66
N GLN A 118 16.38 4.77 -5.35
CA GLN A 118 17.84 4.81 -5.14
C GLN A 118 18.23 4.59 -3.68
N PHE A 119 17.26 4.19 -2.83
CA PHE A 119 17.46 3.94 -1.42
C PHE A 119 18.28 5.06 -0.78
N ASP A 120 17.76 6.30 -0.74
CA ASP A 120 18.50 7.36 -0.03
C ASP A 120 18.74 6.87 1.41
N LEU A 121 19.98 6.43 1.68
CA LEU A 121 20.36 5.69 2.88
C LEU A 121 20.61 6.64 4.06
N ASP A 122 20.42 7.95 3.87
CA ASP A 122 20.41 8.90 4.98
C ASP A 122 19.16 8.63 5.82
N THR A 123 19.29 7.69 6.75
CA THR A 123 18.25 7.27 7.72
C THR A 123 17.68 8.41 8.56
N ARG A 124 18.30 9.59 8.54
CA ARG A 124 17.80 10.82 9.17
C ARG A 124 16.75 11.54 8.32
N LYS A 125 16.70 11.27 7.02
CA LYS A 125 15.67 11.74 6.09
C LYS A 125 14.70 10.61 5.87
N ILE A 126 13.62 10.61 6.64
CA ILE A 126 12.47 9.74 6.35
C ILE A 126 12.06 10.02 4.89
N ASN A 127 11.82 8.98 4.10
CA ASN A 127 11.17 9.15 2.80
C ASN A 127 9.76 9.67 3.04
N ASP A 128 9.63 10.99 3.02
CA ASP A 128 8.43 11.78 3.33
C ASP A 128 7.19 11.31 2.57
N LEU A 129 7.37 10.83 1.34
CA LEU A 129 6.31 10.50 0.40
C LEU A 129 6.58 9.13 -0.24
N SER A 130 5.49 8.41 -0.47
CA SER A 130 5.51 7.18 -1.26
C SER A 130 5.19 7.50 -2.72
N LEU A 131 5.41 6.55 -3.63
CA LEU A 131 4.98 6.70 -5.02
C LEU A 131 3.45 6.73 -5.17
N ALA A 132 2.69 6.42 -4.12
CA ALA A 132 1.24 6.59 -4.13
C ALA A 132 0.81 8.06 -4.13
N ALA A 133 1.70 9.01 -3.80
CA ALA A 133 1.37 10.44 -3.85
C ALA A 133 0.96 10.89 -5.26
N GLY A 134 1.61 10.35 -6.30
CA GLY A 134 1.29 10.64 -7.70
C GLY A 134 -0.10 10.16 -8.16
N THR A 135 -0.83 9.42 -7.31
CA THR A 135 -2.19 8.93 -7.59
C THR A 135 -3.23 9.48 -6.61
N VAL A 136 -2.84 10.33 -5.67
CA VAL A 136 -3.73 11.03 -4.74
C VAL A 136 -3.90 12.46 -5.24
N ASN A 137 -5.13 12.88 -5.54
CA ASN A 137 -5.38 14.17 -6.21
C ASN A 137 -6.32 15.11 -5.45
N LYS A 138 -6.84 14.68 -4.31
CA LYS A 138 -7.80 15.45 -3.50
C LYS A 138 -7.62 15.15 -2.02
N ILE A 139 -7.91 16.15 -1.19
CA ILE A 139 -8.10 15.98 0.25
C ILE A 139 -9.59 15.70 0.47
N ILE A 140 -9.91 14.49 0.93
CA ILE A 140 -11.28 13.99 1.14
C ILE A 140 -11.38 13.35 2.54
N SER A 141 -12.58 12.99 2.99
CA SER A 141 -12.68 12.23 4.25
C SER A 141 -12.12 10.81 4.10
N ALA A 142 -11.72 10.19 5.21
CA ALA A 142 -11.28 8.80 5.24
C ALA A 142 -12.39 7.85 4.77
N GLU A 143 -13.63 8.13 5.14
CA GLU A 143 -14.80 7.39 4.68
C GLU A 143 -14.97 7.50 3.16
N GLU A 144 -14.90 8.72 2.60
CA GLU A 144 -15.00 8.95 1.16
C GLU A 144 -13.86 8.26 0.41
N LEU A 145 -12.64 8.29 0.96
CA LEU A 145 -11.50 7.56 0.39
C LEU A 145 -11.77 6.07 0.27
N VAL A 146 -12.22 5.43 1.35
CA VAL A 146 -12.54 3.99 1.36
C VAL A 146 -13.66 3.68 0.37
N ASN A 147 -14.74 4.45 0.39
CA ASN A 147 -15.87 4.26 -0.53
C ASN A 147 -15.45 4.42 -1.99
N ASN A 148 -14.61 5.41 -2.32
CA ASN A 148 -14.10 5.60 -3.68
C ASN A 148 -13.25 4.42 -4.15
N ILE A 149 -12.40 3.86 -3.29
CA ILE A 149 -11.57 2.69 -3.60
C ILE A 149 -12.45 1.47 -3.89
N ILE A 150 -13.45 1.21 -3.05
CA ILE A 150 -14.37 0.08 -3.20
C ILE A 150 -15.21 0.24 -4.47
N ASN A 151 -15.84 1.40 -4.66
CA ASN A 151 -16.68 1.68 -5.82
C ASN A 151 -15.90 1.60 -7.14
N GLU A 152 -14.65 2.09 -7.17
CA GLU A 152 -13.81 1.96 -8.36
C GLU A 152 -13.50 0.48 -8.65
N ALA A 153 -13.16 -0.31 -7.62
CA ALA A 153 -12.88 -1.73 -7.77
C ALA A 153 -14.11 -2.50 -8.29
N GLU A 154 -15.28 -2.29 -7.70
CA GLU A 154 -16.52 -2.92 -8.16
C GLU A 154 -16.86 -2.53 -9.60
N LYS A 155 -16.68 -1.26 -9.97
CA LYS A 155 -16.90 -0.79 -11.34
C LYS A 155 -15.97 -1.50 -12.33
N ILE A 156 -14.70 -1.70 -11.97
CA ILE A 156 -13.74 -2.46 -12.80
C ILE A 156 -14.21 -3.91 -12.96
N LEU A 157 -14.60 -4.58 -11.88
CA LEU A 157 -15.10 -5.95 -11.94
C LEU A 157 -16.37 -6.06 -12.82
N LYS A 158 -17.33 -5.15 -12.66
CA LYS A 158 -18.54 -5.08 -13.50
C LYS A 158 -18.19 -4.92 -14.97
N ASN A 159 -17.23 -4.04 -15.30
CA ASN A 159 -16.75 -3.86 -16.67
C ASN A 159 -16.03 -5.09 -17.24
N LEU A 160 -15.45 -5.94 -16.39
CA LEU A 160 -14.84 -7.21 -16.77
C LEU A 160 -15.86 -8.36 -16.89
N GLY A 161 -17.15 -8.08 -16.69
CA GLY A 161 -18.24 -9.06 -16.85
C GLY A 161 -18.61 -9.83 -15.58
N PHE A 162 -18.05 -9.47 -14.43
CA PHE A 162 -18.47 -10.03 -13.16
C PHE A 162 -19.82 -9.43 -12.72
N GLN A 163 -20.80 -10.27 -12.40
CA GLN A 163 -22.20 -9.85 -12.20
C GLN A 163 -22.67 -9.81 -10.74
N GLU A 164 -21.91 -10.38 -9.80
CA GLU A 164 -22.23 -10.35 -8.36
C GLU A 164 -21.37 -9.31 -7.63
N ASP A 165 -21.81 -8.90 -6.43
CA ASP A 165 -20.99 -8.10 -5.52
C ASP A 165 -19.89 -8.99 -4.92
N ILE A 166 -18.78 -9.10 -5.65
CA ILE A 166 -17.66 -10.01 -5.35
C ILE A 166 -16.88 -9.57 -4.11
N ILE A 167 -16.87 -8.28 -3.80
CA ILE A 167 -16.06 -7.71 -2.73
C ILE A 167 -16.90 -7.62 -1.45
N ASN A 168 -16.99 -8.72 -0.70
CA ASN A 168 -17.56 -8.74 0.65
C ASN A 168 -16.44 -8.74 1.69
N PHE A 169 -16.22 -7.60 2.36
CA PHE A 169 -15.25 -7.48 3.45
C PHE A 169 -15.78 -8.01 4.80
N ILE A 170 -17.00 -8.55 4.84
CA ILE A 170 -17.64 -9.09 6.03
C ILE A 170 -17.92 -10.58 5.81
N GLN A 171 -16.99 -11.43 6.23
CA GLN A 171 -17.23 -12.81 6.67
C GLN A 171 -16.40 -13.08 7.92
#